data_AF-A0A163CVU2-F1
#
_entry.id   AF-A0A163CVU2-F1
#
_cell.length_a   1.000
_cell.length_b   1.000
_cell.length_c   1.000
_cell.angle_alpha   90.00
_cell.angle_beta   90.00
_cell.angle_gamma   90.00
#
_symmetry.space_group_name_H-M   'P 1'
#
loop_
_entity.id
_entity.type
_entity.pdbx_description
1 polymer ?
#
loop_
_entity_poly.entity_id
_entity_poly.type
_entity_poly.pdbx_seq_one_letter_code
_entity_poly.pdbx_strand_id
1 'polypeptide(L)'
;MRRRSLLMGVPAALAASLAWPKLGRTLTPAFNASTPLAEPTPLRDGSRIRVVNTGTWIDPQTDFSLLVERCKAQGWLLELPPSLHRQWQWFSGTDAQRRTELEDAWRDPHVDGIVYIGSGWGGARVLEDGFQFPRRSLWSLGFSDSSSLLLAQWAVGSRGAIHGSMTGSDEQWQRTVDLLSCQSVAPISGIGVIPGIAVGPLVVTNLTVATHLIGTPWFPDLRGAVLLLEDVGEAPYRVDRMLTQWRSAGLLRDVAAVATGRFSWKGEIVPGDFSMVSILAERLSSLGVPLVRDLPVGHGQPNLALPLGAIARLDGRNGSLMLLS
;
A
#
# COMPACT_ATOMS: atom_id res chain seq x y z
N MET A 1 -18.25 -34.40 -17.26
CA MET A 1 -19.72 -34.22 -17.20
C MET A 1 -20.35 -35.41 -16.48
N ARG A 2 -21.04 -35.17 -15.36
CA ARG A 2 -22.22 -35.91 -14.89
C ARG A 2 -22.85 -35.09 -13.75
N ARG A 3 -23.85 -34.29 -14.11
CA ARG A 3 -24.64 -33.45 -13.20
C ARG A 3 -25.46 -34.36 -12.28
N ARG A 4 -25.38 -34.16 -10.97
CA ARG A 4 -26.41 -34.62 -10.02
C ARG A 4 -27.36 -33.46 -9.77
N SER A 5 -28.56 -33.62 -10.29
CA SER A 5 -29.74 -32.82 -10.02
C SER A 5 -30.30 -33.17 -8.64
N LEU A 6 -30.49 -32.17 -7.79
CA LEU A 6 -31.35 -32.24 -6.62
C LEU A 6 -32.21 -30.98 -6.61
N LEU A 7 -33.50 -31.17 -6.79
CA LEU A 7 -34.54 -30.15 -6.69
C LEU A 7 -35.39 -30.46 -5.46
N MET A 8 -35.72 -29.37 -4.77
CA MET A 8 -36.85 -29.11 -3.89
C MET A 8 -36.75 -29.44 -2.39
N GLY A 9 -36.93 -28.36 -1.63
CA GLY A 9 -37.22 -28.29 -0.21
C GLY A 9 -37.00 -26.86 0.29
N VAL A 10 -37.89 -25.92 -0.07
CA VAL A 10 -37.87 -24.55 0.48
C VAL A 10 -38.85 -24.47 1.64
N PRO A 11 -38.42 -24.19 2.89
CA PRO A 11 -39.30 -23.63 3.89
C PRO A 11 -39.37 -22.11 3.69
N ALA A 12 -40.59 -21.58 3.65
CA ALA A 12 -40.87 -20.15 3.59
C ALA A 12 -40.30 -19.45 4.82
N ALA A 13 -39.26 -18.63 4.65
CA ALA A 13 -38.77 -17.70 5.66
C ALA A 13 -39.43 -16.33 5.44
N LEU A 14 -40.04 -15.80 6.51
CA LEU A 14 -40.61 -14.46 6.59
C LEU A 14 -39.60 -13.41 6.12
N ALA A 15 -39.92 -12.72 5.04
CA ALA A 15 -39.17 -11.57 4.57
C ALA A 15 -39.40 -10.39 5.52
N ALA A 16 -38.49 -10.20 6.48
CA ALA A 16 -38.33 -8.91 7.12
C ALA A 16 -37.72 -7.95 6.09
N SER A 17 -38.51 -6.99 5.61
CA SER A 17 -38.08 -5.91 4.73
C SER A 17 -37.12 -4.98 5.48
N LEU A 18 -35.83 -5.33 5.49
CA LEU A 18 -34.78 -4.38 5.81
C LEU A 18 -34.71 -3.38 4.65
N ALA A 19 -35.34 -2.22 4.85
CA ALA A 19 -35.20 -1.08 3.98
C ALA A 19 -33.72 -0.68 3.91
N TRP A 20 -33.07 -1.02 2.80
CA TRP A 20 -31.76 -0.45 2.46
C TRP A 20 -31.96 1.07 2.36
N PRO A 21 -31.20 1.90 3.07
CA PRO A 21 -31.26 3.33 2.84
C PRO A 21 -30.91 3.55 1.37
N LYS A 22 -31.81 4.22 0.65
CA LYS A 22 -31.58 4.64 -0.73
C LYS A 22 -30.34 5.53 -0.72
N LEU A 23 -29.19 4.98 -1.10
CA LEU A 23 -27.99 5.73 -1.44
C LEU A 23 -28.28 6.49 -2.75
N GLY A 24 -29.11 7.51 -2.63
CA GLY A 24 -29.32 8.53 -3.63
C GLY A 24 -28.15 9.48 -3.60
N ARG A 25 -27.02 9.05 -4.18
CA ARG A 25 -25.97 9.95 -4.60
C ARG A 25 -25.41 9.37 -5.89
N THR A 26 -25.70 10.04 -6.99
CA THR A 26 -24.97 9.85 -8.24
C THR A 26 -23.49 10.04 -7.93
N LEU A 27 -22.77 8.94 -7.76
CA LEU A 27 -21.32 8.91 -7.76
C LEU A 27 -20.89 9.10 -9.22
N THR A 28 -21.01 10.33 -9.73
CA THR A 28 -20.05 10.78 -10.73
C THR A 28 -18.68 10.74 -10.03
N PRO A 29 -17.72 9.92 -10.49
CA PRO A 29 -16.36 10.04 -10.01
C PRO A 29 -15.82 11.33 -10.62
N ALA A 30 -16.10 12.45 -9.97
CA ALA A 30 -15.27 13.63 -10.14
C ALA A 30 -13.94 13.28 -9.44
N PHE A 31 -13.05 12.60 -10.18
CA PHE A 31 -11.62 12.61 -9.89
C PHE A 31 -11.13 14.05 -10.09
N ASN A 32 -11.50 14.93 -9.16
CA ASN A 32 -10.86 16.22 -9.04
C ASN A 32 -9.45 15.91 -8.53
N ALA A 33 -8.49 15.93 -9.45
CA ALA A 33 -7.09 16.01 -9.10
C ALA A 33 -6.92 17.20 -8.17
N SER A 34 -6.85 16.93 -6.87
CA SER A 34 -6.64 17.95 -5.86
C SER A 34 -5.23 18.49 -6.08
N THR A 35 -5.07 19.82 -6.11
CA THR A 35 -3.74 20.42 -6.20
C THR A 35 -2.87 19.80 -5.09
N PRO A 36 -1.72 19.19 -5.43
CA PRO A 36 -0.91 18.53 -4.43
C PRO A 36 -0.50 19.51 -3.33
N LEU A 37 -0.57 19.06 -2.09
CA LEU A 37 -0.06 19.82 -0.96
C LEU A 37 1.48 19.88 -1.02
N ALA A 38 2.05 20.82 -0.28
CA ALA A 38 3.50 20.89 -0.09
C ALA A 38 4.02 19.59 0.55
N GLU A 39 5.28 19.24 0.28
CA GLU A 39 5.93 18.12 0.97
C GLU A 39 5.97 18.36 2.49
N PRO A 40 5.91 17.31 3.32
CA PRO A 40 6.09 17.47 4.76
C PRO A 40 7.49 18.01 5.07
N THR A 41 7.63 18.69 6.21
CA THR A 41 8.94 19.15 6.68
C THR A 41 9.83 17.93 6.94
N PRO A 42 11.12 17.95 6.56
CA PRO A 42 12.05 16.86 6.89
C PRO A 42 12.06 16.57 8.40
N LEU A 43 12.11 15.29 8.78
CA LEU A 43 12.32 14.91 10.17
C LEU A 43 13.69 15.40 10.65
N ARG A 44 13.75 15.80 11.92
CA ARG A 44 14.93 16.39 12.57
C ARG A 44 14.99 15.98 14.04
N ASP A 45 16.05 16.38 14.73
CA ASP A 45 16.14 16.19 16.18
C ASP A 45 14.90 16.77 16.89
N GLY A 46 14.31 15.99 17.78
CA GLY A 46 13.05 16.27 18.46
C GLY A 46 11.78 15.95 17.68
N SER A 47 11.86 15.51 16.41
CA SER A 47 10.67 15.13 15.64
C SER A 47 9.90 13.98 16.29
N ARG A 48 8.57 14.06 16.25
CA ARG A 48 7.68 13.08 16.89
C ARG A 48 7.02 12.17 15.87
N ILE A 49 7.17 10.88 16.08
CA ILE A 49 6.58 9.84 15.25
C ILE A 49 5.60 9.04 16.11
N ARG A 50 4.33 8.98 15.70
CA ARG A 50 3.32 8.19 16.41
C ARG A 50 3.05 6.87 15.70
N VAL A 51 3.07 5.78 16.45
CA VAL A 51 2.70 4.47 15.92
C VAL A 51 1.17 4.32 15.99
N VAL A 52 0.57 3.82 14.90
CA VAL A 52 -0.87 3.59 14.79
C VAL A 52 -1.11 2.19 14.24
N ASN A 53 -1.99 1.41 14.89
CA ASN A 53 -2.42 0.11 14.39
C ASN A 53 -3.83 0.20 13.82
N THR A 54 -3.95 0.22 12.50
CA THR A 54 -5.23 0.26 11.79
C THR A 54 -5.69 -1.10 11.27
N GLY A 55 -4.95 -2.17 11.51
CA GLY A 55 -5.25 -3.48 10.94
C GLY A 55 -5.42 -4.56 12.02
N THR A 56 -4.65 -5.63 11.89
CA THR A 56 -4.73 -6.79 12.79
C THR A 56 -4.13 -6.44 14.15
N TRP A 57 -4.71 -6.95 15.23
CA TRP A 57 -4.08 -6.83 16.56
C TRP A 57 -2.66 -7.41 16.54
N ILE A 58 -1.81 -6.87 17.40
CA ILE A 58 -0.43 -7.36 17.60
C ILE A 58 -0.34 -8.05 18.95
N ASP A 59 0.55 -9.04 19.06
CA ASP A 59 0.85 -9.67 20.33
C ASP A 59 1.27 -8.59 21.37
N PRO A 60 0.66 -8.53 22.56
CA PRO A 60 1.10 -7.64 23.64
C PRO A 60 2.59 -7.76 23.99
N GLN A 61 3.22 -8.90 23.69
CA GLN A 61 4.64 -9.15 23.89
C GLN A 61 5.52 -8.71 22.70
N THR A 62 4.93 -8.10 21.66
CA THR A 62 5.68 -7.56 20.52
C THR A 62 6.71 -6.56 21.02
N ASP A 63 7.99 -6.84 20.77
CA ASP A 63 9.09 -5.99 21.20
C ASP A 63 9.30 -4.82 20.20
N PHE A 64 9.21 -3.60 20.73
CA PHE A 64 9.48 -2.37 19.99
C PHE A 64 10.83 -1.73 20.36
N SER A 65 11.63 -2.36 21.23
CA SER A 65 12.87 -1.78 21.77
C SER A 65 13.84 -1.38 20.65
N LEU A 66 14.05 -2.25 19.66
CA LEU A 66 14.91 -1.93 18.51
C LEU A 66 14.41 -0.70 17.74
N LEU A 67 13.10 -0.56 17.54
CA LEU A 67 12.54 0.58 16.82
C LEU A 67 12.68 1.87 17.65
N VAL A 68 12.42 1.79 18.96
CA VAL A 68 12.63 2.90 19.90
C VAL A 68 14.09 3.35 19.88
N GLU A 69 15.03 2.41 19.96
CA GLU A 69 16.47 2.69 19.90
C GLU A 69 16.88 3.34 18.58
N ARG A 70 16.37 2.81 17.45
CA ARG A 70 16.61 3.35 16.12
C ARG A 70 16.09 4.77 15.95
N CYS A 71 14.87 5.06 16.39
CA CYS A 71 14.33 6.42 16.38
C CYS A 71 15.14 7.35 17.29
N LYS A 72 15.47 6.91 18.50
CA LYS A 72 16.28 7.68 19.45
C LYS A 72 17.67 8.01 18.88
N ALA A 73 18.30 7.08 18.16
CA ALA A 73 19.59 7.31 17.50
C ALA A 73 19.52 8.41 16.42
N GLN A 74 18.35 8.67 15.84
CA GLN A 74 18.11 9.77 14.91
C GLN A 74 17.62 11.07 15.59
N GLY A 75 17.54 11.08 16.93
CA GLY A 75 16.97 12.20 17.69
C GLY A 75 15.44 12.26 17.66
N TRP A 76 14.77 11.22 17.17
CA TRP A 76 13.31 11.19 17.06
C TRP A 76 12.66 10.59 18.30
N LEU A 77 11.47 11.10 18.61
CA LEU A 77 10.62 10.61 19.70
C LEU A 77 9.56 9.68 19.12
N LEU A 78 9.66 8.38 19.42
CA LEU A 78 8.64 7.40 19.06
C LEU A 78 7.57 7.31 20.13
N GLU A 79 6.33 7.65 19.77
CA GLU A 79 5.16 7.52 20.64
C GLU A 79 4.49 6.17 20.38
N LEU A 80 4.40 5.35 21.45
CA LEU A 80 3.73 4.05 21.47
C LEU A 80 2.47 4.16 22.35
N PRO A 81 1.29 4.46 21.77
CA PRO A 81 0.06 4.53 22.55
C PRO A 81 -0.30 3.17 23.18
N PRO A 82 -0.89 3.14 24.39
CA PRO A 82 -1.36 1.89 25.00
C PRO A 82 -2.37 1.12 24.12
N SER A 83 -3.06 1.84 23.23
CA SER A 83 -4.04 1.27 22.32
C SER A 83 -3.46 0.32 21.28
N LEU A 84 -2.15 0.34 21.04
CA LEU A 84 -1.49 -0.59 20.13
C LEU A 84 -1.73 -2.06 20.53
N HIS A 85 -1.94 -2.32 21.82
CA HIS A 85 -2.17 -3.66 22.37
C HIS A 85 -3.64 -4.02 22.54
N ARG A 86 -4.57 -3.16 22.08
CA ARG A 86 -5.99 -3.54 22.09
C ARG A 86 -6.25 -4.64 21.07
N GLN A 87 -7.27 -5.43 21.37
CA GLN A 87 -7.75 -6.49 20.51
C GLN A 87 -9.27 -6.49 20.47
N TRP A 88 -9.82 -6.54 19.26
CA TRP A 88 -11.21 -6.81 18.98
C TRP A 88 -11.30 -7.83 17.85
N GLN A 89 -11.55 -9.09 18.20
CA GLN A 89 -11.43 -10.22 17.28
C GLN A 89 -10.01 -10.28 16.68
N TRP A 90 -9.89 -10.28 15.36
CA TRP A 90 -8.60 -10.18 14.68
C TRP A 90 -8.14 -8.73 14.44
N PHE A 91 -8.93 -7.69 14.75
CA PHE A 91 -8.49 -6.29 14.60
C PHE A 91 -7.92 -5.72 15.90
N SER A 92 -7.14 -4.63 15.79
CA SER A 92 -6.62 -3.87 16.95
C SER A 92 -7.70 -3.09 17.74
N GLY A 93 -8.92 -3.03 17.21
CA GLY A 93 -10.06 -2.34 17.82
C GLY A 93 -11.26 -2.34 16.88
N THR A 94 -12.39 -1.82 17.35
CA THR A 94 -13.54 -1.57 16.47
C THR A 94 -13.17 -0.54 15.40
N ASP A 95 -13.92 -0.49 14.30
CA ASP A 95 -13.66 0.46 13.21
C ASP A 95 -13.64 1.90 13.71
N ALA A 96 -14.63 2.28 14.52
CA ALA A 96 -14.72 3.60 15.15
C ALA A 96 -13.54 3.93 16.08
N GLN A 97 -13.02 2.94 16.81
CA GLN A 97 -11.83 3.12 17.66
C GLN A 97 -10.58 3.36 16.80
N ARG A 98 -10.34 2.51 15.80
CA ARG A 98 -9.19 2.63 14.89
C ARG A 98 -9.25 3.92 14.07
N ARG A 99 -10.45 4.34 13.64
CA ARG A 99 -10.69 5.62 12.97
C ARG A 99 -10.36 6.80 13.88
N THR A 100 -10.91 6.85 15.10
CA THR A 100 -10.64 7.93 16.06
C THR A 100 -9.15 8.08 16.32
N GLU A 101 -8.42 6.98 16.49
CA GLU A 101 -6.98 7.02 16.74
C GLU A 101 -6.17 7.54 15.56
N LEU A 102 -6.57 7.16 14.35
CA LEU A 102 -5.96 7.68 13.15
C LEU A 102 -6.28 9.18 12.98
N GLU A 103 -7.51 9.61 13.25
CA GLU A 103 -7.91 11.03 13.25
C GLU A 103 -7.09 11.84 14.25
N ASP A 104 -6.94 11.34 15.48
CA ASP A 104 -6.18 12.00 16.53
C ASP A 104 -4.70 12.15 16.14
N ALA A 105 -4.08 11.09 15.60
CA ALA A 105 -2.70 11.13 15.11
C ALA A 105 -2.51 12.13 13.96
N TRP A 106 -3.45 12.16 13.00
CA TRP A 106 -3.41 13.07 11.85
C TRP A 106 -3.75 14.52 12.18
N ARG A 107 -4.47 14.78 13.27
CA ARG A 107 -4.85 16.14 13.69
C ARG A 107 -3.88 16.75 14.69
N ASP A 108 -3.07 15.92 15.36
CA ASP A 108 -2.08 16.40 16.32
C ASP A 108 -1.01 17.26 15.62
N PRO A 109 -0.92 18.58 15.96
CA PRO A 109 0.06 19.48 15.35
C PRO A 109 1.49 19.22 15.82
N HIS A 110 1.68 18.38 16.85
CA HIS A 110 3.00 18.02 17.36
C HIS A 110 3.52 16.71 16.75
N VAL A 111 2.72 15.96 16.01
CA VAL A 111 3.15 14.74 15.32
C VAL A 111 3.69 15.11 13.93
N ASP A 112 4.95 14.75 13.67
CA ASP A 112 5.65 14.96 12.39
C ASP A 112 5.57 13.74 11.46
N GLY A 113 5.27 12.56 12.01
CA GLY A 113 5.11 11.34 11.24
C GLY A 113 4.27 10.26 11.90
N ILE A 114 3.74 9.34 11.09
CA ILE A 114 2.99 8.18 11.53
C ILE A 114 3.66 6.89 11.02
N VAL A 115 3.69 5.87 11.86
CA VAL A 115 4.03 4.50 11.42
C VAL A 115 2.80 3.64 11.53
N TYR A 116 2.39 3.06 10.41
CA TYR A 116 1.35 2.04 10.39
C TYR A 116 1.95 0.69 10.75
N ILE A 117 1.36 0.05 11.75
CA ILE A 117 1.67 -1.34 12.14
C ILE A 117 0.40 -2.20 12.12
N GLY A 118 0.54 -3.47 12.48
CA GLY A 118 -0.57 -4.40 12.53
C GLY A 118 -1.12 -4.66 11.13
N SER A 119 -0.24 -5.16 10.24
CA SER A 119 -0.55 -5.61 8.88
C SER A 119 -1.74 -6.60 8.82
N GLY A 120 -1.98 -7.22 7.66
CA GLY A 120 -3.09 -8.16 7.47
C GLY A 120 -4.25 -7.48 6.78
N TRP A 121 -5.32 -7.15 7.50
CA TRP A 121 -6.47 -6.45 6.93
C TRP A 121 -7.06 -5.46 7.93
N GLY A 122 -7.38 -4.25 7.50
CA GLY A 122 -8.22 -3.33 8.26
C GLY A 122 -8.12 -1.86 7.89
N GLY A 123 -7.05 -1.43 7.22
CA GLY A 123 -6.89 -0.04 6.79
C GLY A 123 -8.05 0.44 5.91
N ALA A 124 -8.50 -0.38 4.97
CA ALA A 124 -9.66 -0.08 4.12
C ALA A 124 -10.98 0.07 4.91
N ARG A 125 -11.15 -0.67 6.03
CA ARG A 125 -12.32 -0.52 6.90
C ARG A 125 -12.32 0.80 7.66
N VAL A 126 -11.13 1.30 8.05
CA VAL A 126 -11.02 2.62 8.69
C VAL A 126 -11.44 3.73 7.72
N LEU A 127 -11.06 3.59 6.45
CA LEU A 127 -11.51 4.48 5.39
C LEU A 127 -13.03 4.39 5.16
N GLU A 128 -13.58 3.19 5.11
CA GLU A 128 -15.03 2.93 4.98
C GLU A 128 -15.86 3.50 6.15
N ASP A 129 -15.35 3.40 7.38
CA ASP A 129 -15.99 3.95 8.60
C ASP A 129 -16.02 5.50 8.61
N GLY A 130 -15.38 6.14 7.63
CA GLY A 130 -15.49 7.58 7.40
C GLY A 130 -14.24 8.38 7.74
N PHE A 131 -13.07 7.74 7.89
CA PHE A 131 -11.81 8.47 8.03
C PHE A 131 -11.58 9.39 6.82
N GLN A 132 -11.22 10.64 7.10
CA GLN A 132 -10.84 11.62 6.09
C GLN A 132 -9.50 12.24 6.46
N PHE A 133 -8.56 12.22 5.51
CA PHE A 133 -7.29 12.91 5.68
C PHE A 133 -7.53 14.41 5.84
N PRO A 134 -6.94 15.06 6.86
CA PRO A 134 -6.95 16.50 6.94
C PRO A 134 -6.15 17.10 5.78
N ARG A 135 -6.41 18.36 5.44
CA ARG A 135 -5.68 19.09 4.39
C ARG A 135 -4.28 19.50 4.88
N ARG A 136 -3.43 18.51 5.16
CA ARG A 136 -2.02 18.64 5.53
C ARG A 136 -1.22 17.49 4.93
N SER A 137 0.07 17.72 4.71
CA SER A 137 1.03 16.66 4.43
C SER A 137 1.70 16.23 5.73
N LEU A 138 1.95 14.93 5.84
CA LEU A 138 2.55 14.30 7.02
C LEU A 138 3.32 13.08 6.56
N TRP A 139 4.48 12.81 7.17
CA TRP A 139 5.16 11.55 6.91
C TRP A 139 4.30 10.38 7.38
N SER A 140 4.13 9.38 6.53
CA SER A 140 3.51 8.12 6.94
C SER A 140 4.28 6.96 6.35
N LEU A 141 4.62 5.97 7.16
CA LEU A 141 5.34 4.79 6.72
C LEU A 141 4.51 3.54 6.98
N GLY A 142 4.45 2.66 5.98
CA GLY A 142 3.88 1.33 6.12
C GLY A 142 4.03 0.51 4.84
N PHE A 143 3.61 -0.74 4.86
CA PHE A 143 3.48 -1.58 3.66
C PHE A 143 2.39 -2.64 3.91
N SER A 144 2.12 -3.53 2.95
CA SER A 144 1.06 -4.54 3.07
C SER A 144 -0.33 -3.89 3.19
N ASP A 145 -1.16 -4.26 4.17
CA ASP A 145 -2.50 -3.67 4.43
C ASP A 145 -2.50 -2.14 4.43
N SER A 146 -1.50 -1.52 5.09
CA SER A 146 -1.42 -0.06 5.19
C SER A 146 -1.22 0.64 3.84
N SER A 147 -0.92 -0.10 2.76
CA SER A 147 -0.96 0.43 1.40
C SER A 147 -2.32 1.06 1.07
N SER A 148 -3.42 0.61 1.70
CA SER A 148 -4.72 1.25 1.51
C SER A 148 -4.72 2.70 1.98
N LEU A 149 -4.08 2.98 3.11
CA LEU A 149 -3.96 4.32 3.68
C LEU A 149 -2.95 5.17 2.89
N LEU A 150 -1.83 4.58 2.46
CA LEU A 150 -0.84 5.27 1.63
C LEU A 150 -1.42 5.71 0.29
N LEU A 151 -2.18 4.83 -0.37
CA LEU A 151 -2.89 5.13 -1.61
C LEU A 151 -3.97 6.20 -1.40
N ALA A 152 -4.74 6.10 -0.31
CA ALA A 152 -5.77 7.08 0.02
C ALA A 152 -5.18 8.47 0.33
N GLN A 153 -4.05 8.54 1.04
CA GLN A 153 -3.31 9.77 1.30
C GLN A 153 -2.86 10.42 -0.02
N TRP A 154 -2.31 9.61 -0.92
CA TRP A 154 -1.92 10.08 -2.25
C TRP A 154 -3.12 10.55 -3.08
N ALA A 155 -4.23 9.81 -3.06
CA ALA A 155 -5.44 10.12 -3.82
C ALA A 155 -6.05 11.50 -3.45
N VAL A 156 -5.93 11.92 -2.19
CA VAL A 156 -6.40 13.25 -1.75
C VAL A 156 -5.37 14.38 -1.97
N GLY A 157 -4.22 14.07 -2.58
CA GLY A 157 -3.15 15.03 -2.86
C GLY A 157 -2.26 15.36 -1.65
N SER A 158 -2.36 14.60 -0.55
CA SER A 158 -1.46 14.72 0.60
C SER A 158 -0.12 14.04 0.29
N ARG A 159 0.97 14.66 0.75
CA ARG A 159 2.34 14.18 0.54
C ARG A 159 2.88 13.47 1.77
N GLY A 160 4.01 12.77 1.62
CA GLY A 160 4.73 12.09 2.71
C GLY A 160 4.46 10.60 2.89
N ALA A 161 3.66 9.97 2.02
CA ALA A 161 3.42 8.54 2.06
C ALA A 161 4.65 7.76 1.58
N ILE A 162 5.15 6.84 2.41
CA ILE A 162 6.29 5.97 2.11
C ILE A 162 5.83 4.52 2.25
N HIS A 163 6.00 3.74 1.19
CA HIS A 163 5.89 2.28 1.26
C HIS A 163 7.23 1.71 1.75
N GLY A 164 7.23 1.05 2.89
CA GLY A 164 8.44 0.49 3.51
C GLY A 164 8.20 -0.04 4.92
N SER A 165 9.23 -0.68 5.48
CA SER A 165 9.20 -1.22 6.83
C SER A 165 10.15 -0.47 7.77
N MET A 166 9.71 -0.26 9.02
CA MET A 166 10.55 0.19 10.14
C MET A 166 11.52 -0.90 10.63
N THR A 167 11.29 -2.16 10.25
CA THR A 167 12.11 -3.33 10.62
C THR A 167 12.94 -3.83 9.45
N GLY A 168 14.10 -4.40 9.72
CA GLY A 168 15.02 -4.91 8.68
C GLY A 168 16.47 -4.61 9.03
N SER A 169 17.38 -4.80 8.07
CA SER A 169 18.80 -4.48 8.23
C SER A 169 19.04 -2.98 8.47
N ASP A 170 20.22 -2.63 8.94
CA ASP A 170 20.60 -1.23 9.17
C ASP A 170 20.65 -0.41 7.87
N GLU A 171 21.03 -1.03 6.75
CA GLU A 171 21.00 -0.38 5.43
C GLU A 171 19.56 -0.04 5.00
N GLN A 172 18.61 -0.96 5.21
CA GLN A 172 17.20 -0.69 4.94
C GLN A 172 16.67 0.43 5.83
N TRP A 173 17.04 0.42 7.11
CA TRP A 173 16.67 1.46 8.05
C TRP A 173 17.24 2.82 7.62
N GLN A 174 18.52 2.89 7.26
CA GLN A 174 19.16 4.12 6.82
C GLN A 174 18.48 4.71 5.60
N ARG A 175 18.10 3.90 4.61
CA ARG A 175 17.33 4.38 3.46
C ARG A 175 16.01 5.04 3.87
N THR A 176 15.29 4.43 4.81
CA THR A 176 14.05 5.02 5.34
C THR A 176 14.32 6.34 6.04
N VAL A 177 15.42 6.42 6.82
CA VAL A 177 15.85 7.65 7.49
C VAL A 177 16.15 8.76 6.49
N ASP A 178 16.90 8.43 5.43
CA ASP A 178 17.26 9.37 4.38
C ASP A 178 16.01 9.95 3.71
N LEU A 179 15.03 9.11 3.38
CA LEU A 179 13.75 9.57 2.81
C LEU A 179 12.98 10.49 3.76
N LEU A 180 12.83 10.11 5.04
CA LEU A 180 12.13 10.90 6.05
C LEU A 180 12.83 12.23 6.36
N SER A 181 14.13 12.32 6.09
CA SER A 181 14.98 13.51 6.27
C SER A 181 15.22 14.26 4.95
N CYS A 182 14.47 13.92 3.89
CA CYS A 182 14.57 14.48 2.54
C CYS A 182 16.00 14.45 1.95
N GLN A 183 16.77 13.42 2.26
CA GLN A 183 18.07 13.14 1.66
C GLN A 183 17.92 12.25 0.42
N SER A 184 18.88 12.34 -0.50
CA SER A 184 18.92 11.50 -1.68
C SER A 184 19.22 10.05 -1.31
N VAL A 185 18.53 9.11 -1.93
CA VAL A 185 18.78 7.67 -1.77
C VAL A 185 19.32 7.05 -3.06
N ALA A 186 20.13 5.99 -2.91
CA ALA A 186 20.67 5.27 -4.06
C ALA A 186 19.54 4.67 -4.94
N PRO A 187 19.75 4.55 -6.27
CA PRO A 187 18.87 3.76 -7.13
C PRO A 187 18.76 2.31 -6.64
N ILE A 188 17.60 1.70 -6.86
CA ILE A 188 17.40 0.27 -6.61
C ILE A 188 17.41 -0.49 -7.93
N SER A 189 17.85 -1.75 -7.88
CA SER A 189 18.02 -2.59 -9.08
C SER A 189 17.22 -3.88 -8.98
N GLY A 190 16.82 -4.39 -10.13
CA GLY A 190 16.11 -5.64 -10.36
C GLY A 190 16.42 -6.14 -11.77
N ILE A 191 15.46 -6.82 -12.39
CA ILE A 191 15.61 -7.48 -13.69
C ILE A 191 14.86 -6.66 -14.75
N GLY A 192 15.58 -6.10 -15.72
CA GLY A 192 14.98 -5.48 -16.89
C GLY A 192 14.28 -6.51 -17.79
N VAL A 193 13.04 -6.24 -18.19
CA VAL A 193 12.22 -7.17 -19.01
C VAL A 193 11.80 -6.53 -20.32
N ILE A 194 11.21 -5.33 -20.27
CA ILE A 194 10.86 -4.55 -21.45
C ILE A 194 11.72 -3.28 -21.44
N PRO A 195 12.58 -3.06 -22.46
CA PRO A 195 13.48 -1.93 -22.48
C PRO A 195 12.75 -0.61 -22.66
N GLY A 196 13.46 0.48 -22.34
CA GLY A 196 12.96 1.85 -22.45
C GLY A 196 13.15 2.60 -21.15
N ILE A 197 12.96 3.91 -21.21
CA ILE A 197 13.07 4.81 -20.05
C ILE A 197 11.75 5.55 -19.93
N ALA A 198 11.22 5.58 -18.72
CA ALA A 198 10.02 6.33 -18.39
C ALA A 198 10.24 7.12 -17.10
N VAL A 199 9.59 8.27 -17.02
CA VAL A 199 9.64 9.17 -15.87
C VAL A 199 8.21 9.54 -15.49
N GLY A 200 7.89 9.50 -14.20
CA GLY A 200 6.57 9.83 -13.70
C GLY A 200 6.49 9.77 -12.18
N PRO A 201 5.35 10.17 -11.58
CA PRO A 201 5.12 9.98 -10.16
C PRO A 201 5.14 8.48 -9.82
N LEU A 202 5.88 8.13 -8.78
CA LEU A 202 5.97 6.76 -8.29
C LEU A 202 4.71 6.39 -7.51
N VAL A 203 4.08 5.28 -7.88
CA VAL A 203 3.01 4.68 -7.08
C VAL A 203 3.44 3.26 -6.74
N VAL A 204 3.70 3.00 -5.47
CA VAL A 204 4.10 1.69 -4.95
C VAL A 204 3.02 1.15 -4.04
N THR A 205 2.60 -0.10 -4.24
CA THR A 205 1.52 -0.71 -3.46
C THR A 205 1.57 -2.23 -3.44
N ASN A 206 0.94 -2.81 -2.41
CA ASN A 206 0.51 -4.20 -2.44
C ASN A 206 -0.62 -4.40 -3.46
N LEU A 207 -0.52 -5.41 -4.33
CA LEU A 207 -1.49 -5.68 -5.41
C LEU A 207 -2.87 -6.08 -4.86
N THR A 208 -2.91 -7.00 -3.91
CA THR A 208 -4.16 -7.47 -3.29
C THR A 208 -4.92 -6.32 -2.65
N VAL A 209 -4.25 -5.52 -1.82
CA VAL A 209 -4.86 -4.38 -1.13
C VAL A 209 -5.39 -3.36 -2.12
N ALA A 210 -4.56 -2.96 -3.10
CA ALA A 210 -4.97 -1.99 -4.11
C ALA A 210 -6.13 -2.48 -4.98
N THR A 211 -6.19 -3.79 -5.28
CA THR A 211 -7.31 -4.39 -6.02
C THR A 211 -8.64 -4.21 -5.29
N HIS A 212 -8.65 -4.29 -3.95
CA HIS A 212 -9.85 -4.09 -3.13
C HIS A 212 -10.25 -2.62 -2.97
N LEU A 213 -9.43 -1.67 -3.43
CA LEU A 213 -9.77 -0.26 -3.47
C LEU A 213 -10.34 0.19 -4.83
N ILE A 214 -10.27 -0.63 -5.87
CA ILE A 214 -10.77 -0.27 -7.21
C ILE A 214 -12.25 0.12 -7.15
N GLY A 215 -12.58 1.31 -7.66
CA GLY A 215 -13.95 1.85 -7.66
C GLY A 215 -14.32 2.63 -6.39
N THR A 216 -13.40 2.76 -5.43
CA THR A 216 -13.56 3.61 -4.24
C THR A 216 -12.87 4.97 -4.44
N PRO A 217 -13.20 6.01 -3.65
CA PRO A 217 -12.49 7.30 -3.72
C PRO A 217 -11.04 7.24 -3.20
N TRP A 218 -10.61 6.10 -2.64
CA TRP A 218 -9.28 5.93 -2.05
C TRP A 218 -8.25 5.35 -3.03
N PHE A 219 -8.69 4.96 -4.22
CA PHE A 219 -7.78 4.52 -5.29
C PHE A 219 -7.32 5.73 -6.11
N PRO A 220 -6.01 6.00 -6.21
CA PRO A 220 -5.51 7.18 -6.92
C PRO A 220 -5.56 7.01 -8.44
N ASP A 221 -5.50 8.14 -9.15
CA ASP A 221 -5.26 8.16 -10.58
C ASP A 221 -3.82 7.68 -10.89
N LEU A 222 -3.69 6.76 -11.84
CA LEU A 222 -2.41 6.14 -12.22
C LEU A 222 -1.88 6.65 -13.57
N ARG A 223 -2.58 7.58 -14.24
CA ARG A 223 -2.12 8.14 -15.52
C ARG A 223 -0.74 8.79 -15.37
N GLY A 224 0.19 8.38 -16.23
CA GLY A 224 1.58 8.80 -16.22
C GLY A 224 2.42 8.22 -15.09
N ALA A 225 1.88 7.38 -14.22
CA ALA A 225 2.61 6.86 -13.07
C ALA A 225 3.70 5.85 -13.46
N VAL A 226 4.78 5.82 -12.69
CA VAL A 226 5.66 4.66 -12.58
C VAL A 226 5.04 3.76 -11.50
N LEU A 227 4.36 2.70 -11.92
CA LEU A 227 3.62 1.81 -11.02
C LEU A 227 4.50 0.65 -10.55
N LEU A 228 4.67 0.46 -9.24
CA LEU A 228 5.36 -0.68 -8.63
C LEU A 228 4.37 -1.53 -7.83
N LEU A 229 4.25 -2.81 -8.19
CA LEU A 229 3.39 -3.77 -7.52
C LEU A 229 4.21 -4.81 -6.75
N GLU A 230 3.80 -5.14 -5.53
CA GLU A 230 4.33 -6.28 -4.75
C GLU A 230 3.18 -7.10 -4.14
N ASP A 231 3.42 -8.36 -3.79
CA ASP A 231 2.44 -9.14 -3.04
C ASP A 231 3.02 -10.33 -2.26
N VAL A 232 2.26 -10.83 -1.29
CA VAL A 232 2.61 -11.98 -0.45
C VAL A 232 1.43 -12.91 -0.25
N GLY A 233 1.69 -14.21 -0.24
CA GLY A 233 0.70 -15.25 0.06
C GLY A 233 -0.25 -15.60 -1.10
N GLU A 234 -0.20 -14.86 -2.21
CA GLU A 234 -1.08 -15.09 -3.35
C GLU A 234 -0.49 -16.06 -4.37
N ALA A 235 -1.22 -17.15 -4.64
CA ALA A 235 -0.87 -18.10 -5.68
C ALA A 235 -0.93 -17.45 -7.09
N PRO A 236 -0.18 -17.94 -8.09
CA PRO A 236 -0.10 -17.33 -9.42
C PRO A 236 -1.46 -17.07 -10.09
N TYR A 237 -2.41 -18.01 -10.00
CA TYR A 237 -3.75 -17.83 -10.59
C TYR A 237 -4.57 -16.72 -9.93
N ARG A 238 -4.30 -16.38 -8.66
CA ARG A 238 -4.96 -15.27 -7.97
C ARG A 238 -4.37 -13.94 -8.39
N VAL A 239 -3.04 -13.87 -8.55
CA VAL A 239 -2.36 -12.72 -9.15
C VAL A 239 -2.83 -12.48 -10.58
N ASP A 240 -2.98 -13.54 -11.38
CA ASP A 240 -3.54 -13.43 -12.73
C ASP A 240 -4.96 -12.84 -12.71
N ARG A 241 -5.84 -13.34 -11.83
CA ARG A 241 -7.20 -12.80 -11.67
C ARG A 241 -7.19 -11.31 -11.31
N MET A 242 -6.30 -10.88 -10.42
CA MET A 242 -6.17 -9.47 -10.04
C MET A 242 -5.65 -8.63 -11.20
N LEU A 243 -4.57 -9.05 -11.86
CA LEU A 243 -4.05 -8.33 -13.04
C LEU A 243 -5.06 -8.30 -14.19
N THR A 244 -5.90 -9.33 -14.32
CA THR A 244 -7.04 -9.34 -15.24
C THR A 244 -8.04 -8.25 -14.91
N GLN A 245 -8.43 -8.11 -13.64
CA GLN A 245 -9.32 -7.04 -13.20
C GLN A 245 -8.72 -5.66 -13.49
N TRP A 246 -7.44 -5.43 -13.18
CA TRP A 246 -6.76 -4.16 -13.43
C TRP A 246 -6.72 -3.80 -14.91
N ARG A 247 -6.42 -4.78 -15.77
CA ARG A 247 -6.44 -4.61 -17.23
C ARG A 247 -7.83 -4.31 -17.75
N SER A 248 -8.85 -5.08 -17.34
CA SER A 248 -10.23 -4.88 -17.78
C SER A 248 -10.84 -3.57 -17.29
N ALA A 249 -10.41 -3.10 -16.12
CA ALA A 249 -10.80 -1.80 -15.58
C ALA A 249 -10.06 -0.62 -16.25
N GLY A 250 -9.07 -0.88 -17.11
CA GLY A 250 -8.31 0.15 -17.83
C GLY A 250 -7.23 0.84 -16.99
N LEU A 251 -6.96 0.36 -15.77
CA LEU A 251 -6.05 1.02 -14.81
C LEU A 251 -4.58 1.04 -15.26
N LEU A 252 -4.21 0.14 -16.16
CA LEU A 252 -2.85 -0.02 -16.67
C LEU A 252 -2.64 0.64 -18.05
N ARG A 253 -3.65 1.27 -18.63
CA ARG A 253 -3.59 1.75 -20.02
C ARG A 253 -2.63 2.92 -20.20
N ASP A 254 -2.61 3.83 -19.23
CA ASP A 254 -1.94 5.12 -19.34
C ASP A 254 -0.79 5.27 -18.32
N VAL A 255 -0.31 4.16 -17.73
CA VAL A 255 0.88 4.21 -16.88
C VAL A 255 2.13 4.49 -17.73
N ALA A 256 3.11 5.19 -17.19
CA ALA A 256 4.36 5.47 -17.90
C ALA A 256 5.31 4.28 -17.90
N ALA A 257 5.30 3.49 -16.81
CA ALA A 257 6.15 2.32 -16.63
C ALA A 257 5.54 1.39 -15.59
N VAL A 258 5.93 0.12 -15.63
CA VAL A 258 5.56 -0.87 -14.60
C VAL A 258 6.80 -1.50 -14.01
N ALA A 259 6.81 -1.66 -12.69
CA ALA A 259 7.79 -2.44 -11.97
C ALA A 259 7.10 -3.46 -11.07
N THR A 260 7.78 -4.56 -10.78
CA THR A 260 7.35 -5.47 -9.71
C THR A 260 8.41 -5.53 -8.63
N GLY A 261 7.96 -5.43 -7.38
CA GLY A 261 8.72 -5.89 -6.23
C GLY A 261 8.67 -7.41 -6.13
N ARG A 262 8.79 -7.92 -4.91
CA ARG A 262 8.68 -9.36 -4.66
C ARG A 262 7.23 -9.82 -4.70
N PHE A 263 7.04 -10.96 -5.34
CA PHE A 263 5.83 -11.77 -5.24
C PHE A 263 6.21 -13.10 -4.62
N SER A 264 5.77 -13.35 -3.38
CA SER A 264 6.11 -14.57 -2.65
C SER A 264 4.86 -15.33 -2.23
N TRP A 265 4.90 -16.66 -2.30
CA TRP A 265 3.78 -17.51 -1.91
C TRP A 265 4.28 -18.92 -1.55
N LYS A 266 3.45 -19.69 -0.86
CA LYS A 266 3.74 -21.09 -0.50
C LYS A 266 2.83 -22.03 -1.28
N GLY A 267 3.40 -23.08 -1.85
CA GLY A 267 2.67 -24.13 -2.57
C GLY A 267 3.46 -24.63 -3.76
N GLU A 268 2.91 -25.63 -4.45
CA GLU A 268 3.49 -26.21 -5.66
C GLU A 268 2.74 -25.70 -6.89
N ILE A 269 3.47 -25.49 -7.98
CA ILE A 269 2.88 -25.22 -9.29
C ILE A 269 2.57 -26.57 -9.90
N VAL A 270 1.31 -26.80 -10.27
CA VAL A 270 0.90 -28.02 -10.95
C VAL A 270 1.58 -28.07 -12.33
N PRO A 271 2.10 -29.24 -12.78
CA PRO A 271 2.70 -29.35 -14.11
C PRO A 271 1.74 -28.86 -15.21
N GLY A 272 2.21 -27.89 -16.00
CA GLY A 272 1.43 -27.26 -17.07
C GLY A 272 0.79 -25.91 -16.71
N ASP A 273 0.79 -25.52 -15.43
CA ASP A 273 0.32 -24.20 -15.00
C ASP A 273 1.42 -23.12 -15.12
N PHE A 274 0.98 -21.86 -15.09
CA PHE A 274 1.89 -20.73 -15.06
C PHE A 274 2.59 -20.59 -13.70
N SER A 275 3.89 -20.33 -13.75
CA SER A 275 4.64 -19.78 -12.62
C SER A 275 4.26 -18.33 -12.32
N MET A 276 4.57 -17.85 -11.11
CA MET A 276 4.43 -16.43 -10.77
C MET A 276 5.20 -15.54 -11.75
N VAL A 277 6.42 -15.95 -12.11
CA VAL A 277 7.27 -15.20 -13.05
C VAL A 277 6.62 -15.07 -14.42
N SER A 278 6.07 -16.16 -14.93
CA SER A 278 5.41 -16.18 -16.23
C SER A 278 4.10 -15.39 -16.22
N ILE A 279 3.28 -15.45 -15.15
CA ILE A 279 2.08 -14.60 -15.04
C ILE A 279 2.46 -13.12 -15.10
N LEU A 280 3.42 -12.68 -14.27
CA LEU A 280 3.84 -11.27 -14.26
C LEU A 280 4.36 -10.83 -15.64
N ALA A 281 5.18 -11.66 -16.28
CA ALA A 281 5.70 -11.35 -17.61
C ALA A 281 4.57 -11.27 -18.66
N GLU A 282 3.69 -12.28 -18.73
CA GLU A 282 2.61 -12.33 -19.72
C GLU A 282 1.61 -11.16 -19.55
N ARG A 283 1.17 -10.94 -18.31
CA ARG A 283 0.12 -9.96 -18.00
C ARG A 283 0.61 -8.51 -18.08
N LEU A 284 1.92 -8.25 -17.94
CA LEU A 284 2.47 -6.88 -17.93
C LEU A 284 3.24 -6.52 -19.21
N SER A 285 3.88 -7.46 -19.90
CA SER A 285 4.69 -7.14 -21.08
C SER A 285 3.88 -6.59 -22.25
N SER A 286 2.61 -7.00 -22.38
CA SER A 286 1.71 -6.53 -23.44
C SER A 286 1.27 -5.07 -23.29
N LEU A 287 1.67 -4.37 -22.22
CA LEU A 287 1.38 -2.95 -22.02
C LEU A 287 2.23 -2.04 -22.92
N GLY A 288 3.37 -2.52 -23.44
CA GLY A 288 4.23 -1.73 -24.32
C GLY A 288 5.03 -0.63 -23.63
N VAL A 289 5.07 -0.61 -22.29
CA VAL A 289 5.82 0.33 -21.46
C VAL A 289 7.05 -0.36 -20.84
N PRO A 290 8.08 0.39 -20.39
CA PRO A 290 9.23 -0.20 -19.72
C PRO A 290 8.81 -1.05 -18.52
N LEU A 291 9.40 -2.23 -18.41
CA LEU A 291 9.08 -3.21 -17.37
C LEU A 291 10.34 -3.67 -16.65
N VAL A 292 10.37 -3.51 -15.33
CA VAL A 292 11.38 -4.08 -14.43
C VAL A 292 10.69 -5.04 -13.48
N ARG A 293 11.35 -6.15 -13.12
CA ARG A 293 10.84 -7.09 -12.13
C ARG A 293 11.82 -7.30 -11.00
N ASP A 294 11.33 -7.87 -9.91
CA ASP A 294 12.13 -8.32 -8.77
C ASP A 294 12.97 -7.19 -8.14
N LEU A 295 12.38 -5.99 -8.04
CA LEU A 295 12.95 -4.94 -7.19
C LEU A 295 12.89 -5.38 -5.72
N PRO A 296 13.85 -4.97 -4.88
CA PRO A 296 13.93 -5.32 -3.46
C PRO A 296 12.91 -4.56 -2.59
N VAL A 297 11.62 -4.69 -2.94
CA VAL A 297 10.48 -3.98 -2.34
C VAL A 297 9.38 -5.00 -2.05
N GLY A 298 8.69 -4.81 -0.93
CA GLY A 298 7.62 -5.69 -0.48
C GLY A 298 8.09 -6.73 0.55
N HIS A 299 7.29 -7.76 0.76
CA HIS A 299 7.54 -8.74 1.80
C HIS A 299 8.85 -9.52 1.59
N GLY A 300 9.57 -9.78 2.69
CA GLY A 300 10.93 -10.34 2.68
C GLY A 300 11.99 -9.27 2.97
N GLN A 301 13.26 -9.67 2.93
CA GLN A 301 14.38 -8.79 3.24
C GLN A 301 15.35 -8.71 2.05
N PRO A 302 15.84 -7.51 1.69
CA PRO A 302 15.46 -6.19 2.24
C PRO A 302 14.12 -5.65 1.70
N ASN A 303 13.33 -4.93 2.49
CA ASN A 303 12.18 -4.16 1.98
C ASN A 303 12.57 -2.67 1.86
N LEU A 304 13.18 -2.29 0.73
CA LEU A 304 13.69 -0.94 0.53
C LEU A 304 12.56 0.06 0.34
N ALA A 305 12.53 1.08 1.20
CA ALA A 305 11.48 2.08 1.23
C ALA A 305 11.44 2.94 -0.06
N LEU A 306 10.22 3.32 -0.46
CA LEU A 306 9.95 4.16 -1.62
C LEU A 306 8.80 5.15 -1.33
N PRO A 307 8.97 6.44 -1.63
CA PRO A 307 7.92 7.45 -1.46
C PRO A 307 6.90 7.39 -2.59
N LEU A 308 5.61 7.47 -2.25
CA LEU A 308 4.54 7.67 -3.22
C LEU A 308 4.53 9.13 -3.69
N GLY A 309 4.28 9.34 -4.97
CA GLY A 309 4.13 10.65 -5.59
C GLY A 309 5.44 11.38 -5.92
N ALA A 310 6.59 10.88 -5.46
CA ALA A 310 7.90 11.38 -5.87
C ALA A 310 8.14 11.09 -7.36
N ILE A 311 8.86 11.97 -8.06
CA ILE A 311 9.21 11.71 -9.46
C ILE A 311 10.29 10.64 -9.50
N ALA A 312 10.05 9.59 -10.27
CA ALA A 312 10.98 8.48 -10.44
C ALA A 312 11.26 8.22 -11.91
N ARG A 313 12.48 7.76 -12.20
CA ARG A 313 12.90 7.24 -13.50
C ARG A 313 13.02 5.72 -13.40
N LEU A 314 12.33 5.01 -14.29
CA LEU A 314 12.50 3.57 -14.50
C LEU A 314 13.29 3.33 -15.78
N ASP A 315 14.34 2.51 -15.70
CA ASP A 315 15.11 2.00 -16.84
C ASP A 315 14.85 0.50 -17.01
N GLY A 316 13.99 0.17 -17.97
CA GLY A 316 13.57 -1.20 -18.25
C GLY A 316 14.64 -2.07 -18.90
N ARG A 317 15.74 -1.48 -19.40
CA ARG A 317 16.89 -2.22 -19.95
C ARG A 317 17.85 -2.61 -18.84
N ASN A 318 18.24 -1.65 -18.02
CA ASN A 318 19.22 -1.85 -16.95
C ASN A 318 18.59 -2.40 -15.66
N GLY A 319 17.25 -2.48 -15.59
CA GLY A 319 16.56 -2.97 -14.41
C GLY A 319 16.65 -2.01 -13.23
N SER A 320 16.67 -0.69 -13.46
CA SER A 320 16.93 0.30 -12.40
C SER A 320 15.75 1.23 -12.16
N LEU A 321 15.50 1.56 -10.90
CA LEU A 321 14.57 2.61 -10.47
C LEU A 321 15.32 3.65 -9.63
N MET A 322 15.21 4.92 -10.02
CA MET A 322 15.87 6.05 -9.37
C MET A 322 14.86 7.14 -9.03
N LEU A 323 14.96 7.72 -7.84
CA LEU A 323 14.19 8.92 -7.49
C LEU A 323 14.88 10.17 -8.08
N LEU A 324 14.09 11.04 -8.69
CA LEU A 324 14.52 12.32 -9.23
C LEU A 324 14.10 13.40 -8.22
N SER A 325 15.01 13.67 -7.29
CA SER A 325 14.94 14.81 -6.36
C SER A 325 15.30 16.11 -7.06
#